data_AF-A0A1H1B797-F1
#
_entry.id   AF-A0A1H1B797-F1
#
_cell.length_a   1.000
_cell.length_b   1.000
_cell.length_c   1.000
_cell.angle_alpha   90.00
_cell.angle_beta   90.00
_cell.angle_gamma   90.00
#
_symmetry.space_group_name_H-M   'P 1'
#
loop_
_entity.id
_entity.type
_entity.pdbx_description
1 polymer ?
#
loop_
_entity_poly.entity_id
_entity_poly.type
_entity_poly.pdbx_seq_one_letter_code
_entity_poly.pdbx_strand_id
1 'polypeptide(L)'
;MRRLRPLLLLSLLLTGCGIQPNYATEVGPPPVIDFESKLEVVYLLRDGKLEPRKVSTSSDLIEDILDALFKAGEPPPPGMKSALTGFTLVESSLTVYNPRSRNDPEVPTGLRLHVSVRGERPLKRTALAQITCTAMLDQSIWGVEITHIGTKGRRSQGEYVCSEFRDLAARGTRLPP
;
A
#
# COMPACT_ATOMS: atom_id res chain seq x y z
N MET A 1 -17.92 41.23 -74.51
CA MET A 1 -17.64 39.87 -73.97
C MET A 1 -18.77 39.50 -73.03
N ARG A 2 -19.52 38.44 -73.35
CA ARG A 2 -20.78 38.03 -72.73
C ARG A 2 -20.60 37.69 -71.25
N ARG A 3 -21.32 38.36 -70.36
CA ARG A 3 -21.50 37.96 -68.96
C ARG A 3 -22.74 37.08 -68.85
N LEU A 4 -22.56 35.78 -68.70
CA LEU A 4 -23.60 34.88 -68.22
C LEU A 4 -23.33 34.60 -66.73
N ARG A 5 -24.23 35.06 -65.86
CA ARG A 5 -24.58 34.36 -64.63
C ARG A 5 -25.84 33.53 -64.95
N PRO A 6 -25.90 32.27 -64.52
CA PRO A 6 -26.81 31.93 -63.42
C PRO A 6 -26.12 30.98 -62.42
N LEU A 7 -26.24 31.22 -61.11
CA LEU A 7 -27.37 30.80 -60.27
C LEU A 7 -27.42 29.27 -60.12
N LEU A 8 -26.59 28.74 -59.22
CA LEU A 8 -26.81 27.44 -58.59
C LEU A 8 -26.23 27.48 -57.17
N LEU A 9 -26.92 28.22 -56.30
CA LEU A 9 -26.56 28.42 -54.91
C LEU A 9 -27.83 28.26 -54.09
N LEU A 10 -28.34 27.03 -54.04
CA LEU A 10 -29.43 26.63 -53.16
C LEU A 10 -29.49 25.10 -53.12
N SER A 11 -29.84 24.53 -51.98
CA SER A 11 -30.06 23.10 -51.70
C SER A 11 -28.83 22.21 -51.43
N LEU A 12 -28.02 22.57 -50.42
CA LEU A 12 -27.23 21.58 -49.68
C LEU A 12 -27.26 21.76 -48.16
N LEU A 13 -28.40 22.22 -47.65
CA LEU A 13 -28.73 22.23 -46.22
C LEU A 13 -30.02 21.43 -46.10
N LEU A 14 -29.95 20.17 -45.63
CA LEU A 14 -31.05 19.46 -44.92
C LEU A 14 -30.86 17.93 -44.77
N THR A 15 -29.74 17.32 -45.17
CA THR A 15 -29.43 15.94 -44.71
C THR A 15 -28.70 15.99 -43.37
N GLY A 16 -29.31 16.64 -42.38
CA GLY A 16 -28.97 16.37 -40.99
C GLY A 16 -29.64 15.05 -40.62
N CYS A 17 -28.88 13.95 -40.63
CA CYS A 17 -29.34 12.71 -40.03
C CYS A 17 -29.60 13.00 -38.54
N GLY A 18 -30.87 13.13 -38.20
CA GLY A 18 -31.31 13.26 -36.81
C GLY A 18 -30.89 12.01 -36.06
N ILE A 19 -29.88 12.13 -35.21
CA ILE A 19 -29.54 11.08 -34.26
C ILE A 19 -30.67 11.11 -33.24
N GLN A 20 -31.54 10.11 -33.28
CA GLN A 20 -32.59 9.93 -32.28
C GLN A 20 -31.89 9.82 -30.92
N PRO A 21 -32.20 10.68 -29.93
CA PRO A 21 -31.60 10.56 -28.62
C PRO A 21 -32.07 9.22 -28.03
N ASN A 22 -31.16 8.24 -27.98
CA ASN A 22 -31.36 7.09 -27.11
C ASN A 22 -31.26 7.63 -25.69
N TYR A 23 -32.42 7.81 -25.06
CA TYR A 23 -32.49 8.10 -23.64
C TYR A 23 -31.76 6.98 -22.89
N ALA A 24 -30.70 7.33 -22.18
CA ALA A 24 -30.04 6.40 -21.27
C ALA A 24 -31.09 5.97 -20.25
N THR A 25 -31.45 4.69 -20.26
CA THR A 25 -32.28 4.12 -19.21
C THR A 25 -31.34 3.85 -18.04
N GLU A 26 -31.44 4.61 -16.96
CA GLU A 26 -30.76 4.26 -15.71
C GLU A 26 -31.38 2.97 -15.19
N VAL A 27 -30.71 1.85 -15.44
CA VAL A 27 -31.12 0.54 -14.93
C VAL A 27 -30.44 0.32 -13.59
N GLY A 28 -31.22 0.51 -12.54
CA GLY A 28 -30.84 0.19 -11.16
C GLY A 28 -29.98 1.25 -10.48
N PRO A 29 -29.91 1.23 -9.14
CA PRO A 29 -28.98 2.07 -8.41
C PRO A 29 -27.54 1.79 -8.89
N PRO A 30 -26.64 2.80 -8.86
CA PRO A 30 -25.24 2.58 -9.17
C PRO A 30 -24.71 1.43 -8.30
N PRO A 31 -23.84 0.55 -8.81
CA PRO A 31 -23.25 -0.51 -8.02
C PRO A 31 -22.57 0.13 -6.81
N VAL A 32 -23.07 -0.18 -5.62
CA VAL A 32 -22.43 0.22 -4.38
C VAL A 32 -21.23 -0.71 -4.22
N ILE A 33 -20.02 -0.16 -4.35
CA ILE A 33 -18.80 -0.89 -4.04
C ILE A 33 -18.76 -1.00 -2.51
N ASP A 34 -19.25 -2.11 -1.97
CA ASP A 34 -19.16 -2.42 -0.56
C ASP A 34 -17.81 -3.11 -0.31
N PHE A 35 -16.84 -2.36 0.21
CA PHE A 35 -15.57 -2.94 0.65
C PHE A 35 -15.81 -3.57 2.02
N GLU A 36 -16.11 -4.87 2.05
CA GLU A 36 -16.09 -5.61 3.30
C GLU A 36 -14.71 -5.46 3.95
N SER A 37 -14.68 -4.85 5.12
CA SER A 37 -13.45 -4.70 5.90
C SER A 37 -12.85 -6.08 6.19
N LYS A 38 -11.58 -6.29 5.84
CA LYS A 38 -10.85 -7.52 6.16
C LYS A 38 -10.21 -7.41 7.55
N LEU A 39 -9.94 -8.56 8.17
CA LEU A 39 -9.24 -8.63 9.46
C LEU A 39 -7.86 -9.25 9.24
N GLU A 40 -6.83 -8.40 9.24
CA GLU A 40 -5.44 -8.83 9.07
C GLU A 40 -4.66 -8.78 10.37
N VAL A 41 -3.60 -9.59 10.43
CA VAL A 41 -2.71 -9.62 11.60
C VAL A 41 -1.61 -8.58 11.42
N VAL A 42 -1.38 -7.78 12.47
CA VAL A 42 -0.22 -6.89 12.58
C VAL A 42 0.48 -7.12 13.90
N TYR A 43 1.77 -6.77 14.00
CA TYR A 43 2.49 -6.85 15.26
C TYR A 43 2.47 -5.52 16.02
N LEU A 44 1.88 -5.55 17.22
CA LEU A 44 1.90 -4.46 18.18
C LEU A 44 2.78 -4.83 19.38
N LEU A 45 2.96 -3.88 20.31
CA LEU A 45 3.78 -4.09 21.50
C LEU A 45 2.92 -4.31 22.73
N ARG A 46 3.16 -5.41 23.45
CA ARG A 46 2.75 -5.58 24.85
C ARG A 46 4.00 -5.77 25.70
N ASP A 47 4.15 -4.94 26.73
CA ASP A 47 5.33 -4.98 27.62
C ASP A 47 6.68 -4.93 26.87
N GLY A 48 6.71 -4.20 25.75
CA GLY A 48 7.90 -4.06 24.90
C GLY A 48 8.18 -5.27 23.99
N LYS A 49 7.30 -6.26 23.95
CA LYS A 49 7.39 -7.45 23.10
C LYS A 49 6.35 -7.43 21.99
N LEU A 50 6.72 -7.97 20.82
CA LEU A 50 5.85 -8.12 19.66
C LEU A 50 4.79 -9.18 19.95
N GLU A 51 3.53 -8.76 19.85
CA GLU A 51 2.35 -9.60 19.98
C GLU A 51 1.44 -9.40 18.77
N PRO A 52 0.96 -10.49 18.12
CA PRO A 52 0.07 -10.38 16.98
C PRO A 52 -1.29 -9.85 17.40
N ARG A 53 -1.85 -8.93 16.61
CA ARG A 53 -3.19 -8.40 16.82
C ARG A 53 -3.93 -8.31 15.50
N LYS A 54 -5.21 -8.72 15.50
CA LYS A 54 -6.11 -8.50 14.37
C LYS A 54 -6.54 -7.04 14.31
N VAL A 55 -6.43 -6.44 13.15
CA VAL A 55 -6.87 -5.07 12.85
C VAL A 55 -7.72 -5.07 11.58
N SER A 56 -8.60 -4.09 11.47
CA SER A 56 -9.40 -3.90 10.26
C SER A 56 -8.53 -3.28 9.16
N THR A 57 -8.60 -3.85 7.96
CA THR A 57 -7.96 -3.33 6.74
C THR A 57 -9.00 -3.16 5.63
N SER A 58 -8.69 -2.33 4.64
CA SER A 58 -9.50 -2.19 3.42
C SER A 58 -9.31 -3.36 2.45
N SER A 59 -8.13 -3.98 2.45
CA SER A 59 -7.82 -5.17 1.65
C SER A 59 -6.70 -6.01 2.30
N ASP A 60 -6.28 -7.06 1.61
CA ASP A 60 -5.13 -7.93 1.91
C ASP A 60 -3.84 -7.46 1.22
N LEU A 61 -3.85 -6.28 0.58
CA LEU A 61 -2.64 -5.69 0.00
C LEU A 61 -1.69 -5.22 1.10
N ILE A 62 -0.39 -5.39 0.88
CA ILE A 62 0.64 -5.00 1.85
C ILE A 62 0.59 -3.51 2.22
N GLU A 63 0.25 -2.63 1.27
CA GLU A 63 0.12 -1.19 1.53
C GLU A 63 -0.99 -0.89 2.56
N ASP A 64 -2.13 -1.58 2.43
CA ASP A 64 -3.28 -1.41 3.32
C ASP A 64 -3.02 -2.02 4.71
N ILE A 65 -2.29 -3.13 4.76
CA ILE A 65 -1.85 -3.76 6.02
C ILE A 65 -0.89 -2.83 6.77
N LEU A 66 0.08 -2.23 6.08
CA LEU A 66 1.00 -1.28 6.69
C LEU A 66 0.26 -0.01 7.14
N ASP A 67 -0.61 0.55 6.30
CA ASP A 67 -1.42 1.70 6.69
C ASP A 67 -2.25 1.40 7.95
N ALA A 68 -2.87 0.21 8.03
CA ALA A 68 -3.57 -0.23 9.23
C ALA A 68 -2.66 -0.41 10.45
N LEU A 69 -1.42 -0.91 10.28
CA LEU A 69 -0.41 -0.98 11.36
C LEU A 69 -0.08 0.43 11.91
N PHE A 70 0.11 1.42 11.04
CA PHE A 70 0.38 2.80 11.47
C PHE A 70 -0.84 3.42 12.16
N LYS A 71 -2.04 3.25 11.61
CA LYS A 71 -3.31 3.71 12.21
C LYS A 71 -3.58 3.04 13.55
N ALA A 72 -3.29 1.75 13.68
CA ALA A 72 -3.40 1.01 14.95
C ALA A 72 -2.40 1.48 16.02
N GLY A 73 -1.53 2.46 15.73
CA GLY A 73 -0.69 3.12 16.71
C GLY A 73 -1.28 4.40 17.31
N GLU A 74 -2.44 4.89 16.82
CA GLU A 74 -2.97 6.23 17.11
C GLU A 74 -4.51 6.27 17.26
N PRO A 75 -5.09 5.90 18.42
CA PRO A 75 -4.44 5.28 19.58
C PRO A 75 -4.31 3.74 19.44
N PRO A 76 -3.36 3.11 20.15
CA PRO A 76 -3.26 1.67 20.14
C PRO A 76 -4.44 0.97 20.84
N PRO A 77 -4.80 -0.26 20.44
CA PRO A 77 -5.81 -1.06 21.12
C PRO A 77 -5.53 -1.21 22.62
N PRO A 78 -6.55 -1.41 23.47
CA PRO A 78 -6.37 -1.58 24.91
C PRO A 78 -5.33 -2.65 25.27
N GLY A 79 -4.42 -2.31 26.18
CA GLY A 79 -3.33 -3.20 26.60
C GLY A 79 -2.22 -3.39 25.57
N MET A 80 -2.23 -2.64 24.47
CA MET A 80 -1.18 -2.58 23.46
C MET A 80 -0.53 -1.19 23.43
N LYS A 81 0.67 -1.14 22.88
CA LYS A 81 1.43 0.05 22.55
C LYS A 81 1.90 -0.06 21.11
N SER A 82 2.27 1.07 20.52
CA SER A 82 2.97 1.11 19.24
C SER A 82 4.22 1.98 19.37
N ALA A 83 5.35 1.48 18.88
CA ALA A 83 6.55 2.29 18.69
C ALA A 83 6.44 3.21 17.46
N LEU A 84 5.38 3.04 16.66
CA LEU A 84 5.05 3.86 15.50
C LEU A 84 4.16 5.07 15.84
N THR A 85 3.75 5.25 17.10
CA THR A 85 3.04 6.47 17.51
C THR A 85 3.89 7.71 17.20
N GLY A 86 3.30 8.70 16.53
CA GLY A 86 3.96 9.90 16.03
C GLY A 86 4.74 9.70 14.72
N PHE A 87 4.53 8.57 14.03
CA PHE A 87 5.07 8.29 12.70
C PHE A 87 3.94 8.06 11.71
N THR A 88 4.20 8.37 10.44
CA THR A 88 3.25 8.18 9.34
C THR A 88 3.91 7.39 8.21
N LEU A 89 3.16 6.46 7.62
CA LEU A 89 3.53 5.83 6.36
C LEU A 89 3.46 6.88 5.25
N VAL A 90 4.51 6.99 4.45
CA VAL A 90 4.56 7.89 3.29
C VAL A 90 4.38 7.12 2.00
N GLU A 91 5.06 5.99 1.89
CA GLU A 91 5.09 5.18 0.68
C GLU A 91 5.49 3.75 1.02
N SER A 92 4.90 2.79 0.32
CA SER A 92 5.35 1.40 0.29
C SER A 92 5.38 0.90 -1.16
N SER A 93 6.46 0.24 -1.56
CA SER A 93 6.59 -0.31 -2.91
C SER A 93 7.36 -1.63 -2.93
N LEU A 94 7.10 -2.46 -3.94
CA LEU A 94 7.71 -3.79 -4.07
C LEU A 94 8.69 -3.80 -5.24
N THR A 95 9.82 -4.47 -5.04
CA THR A 95 10.77 -4.80 -6.10
C THR A 95 11.13 -6.27 -6.01
N VAL A 96 11.63 -6.85 -7.10
CA VAL A 96 12.13 -8.23 -7.10
C VAL A 96 13.36 -8.33 -6.19
N TYR A 97 13.32 -9.23 -5.22
CA TYR A 97 14.44 -9.53 -4.33
C TYR A 97 15.44 -10.42 -5.07
N ASN A 98 16.54 -9.83 -5.52
CA ASN A 98 17.62 -10.58 -6.14
C ASN A 98 18.92 -10.41 -5.33
N PRO A 99 19.24 -11.35 -4.40
CA PRO A 99 20.38 -11.19 -3.50
C PRO A 99 21.73 -11.31 -4.24
N ARG A 100 21.74 -11.86 -5.46
CA ARG A 100 22.92 -12.03 -6.31
C ARG A 100 22.47 -12.06 -7.75
N SER A 101 22.78 -11.05 -8.55
CA SER A 101 22.43 -10.87 -9.97
C SER A 101 22.85 -12.03 -10.90
N ARG A 102 22.26 -13.21 -10.72
CA ARG A 102 22.25 -14.30 -11.70
C ARG A 102 20.92 -14.22 -12.41
N ASN A 103 20.96 -14.07 -13.72
CA ASN A 103 19.81 -14.30 -14.62
C ASN A 103 19.51 -15.80 -14.66
N ASP A 104 19.18 -16.38 -13.51
CA ASP A 104 18.74 -17.76 -13.43
C ASP A 104 17.22 -17.77 -13.20
N PRO A 105 16.42 -18.10 -14.23
CA PRO A 105 14.96 -18.10 -14.13
C PRO A 105 14.42 -19.19 -13.18
N GLU A 106 15.26 -20.13 -12.73
CA GLU A 106 14.87 -21.21 -11.83
C GLU A 106 15.08 -20.87 -10.34
N VAL A 107 15.75 -19.75 -10.03
CA VAL A 107 15.92 -19.31 -8.63
C VAL A 107 14.63 -18.65 -8.15
N PRO A 108 13.97 -19.19 -7.09
CA PRO A 108 12.78 -18.56 -6.53
C PRO A 108 13.10 -17.12 -6.14
N THR A 109 12.35 -16.18 -6.71
CA THR A 109 12.56 -14.75 -6.50
C THR A 109 11.55 -14.26 -5.48
N GLY A 110 12.05 -13.84 -4.31
CA GLY A 110 11.23 -13.14 -3.33
C GLY A 110 10.94 -11.70 -3.74
N LEU A 111 10.22 -10.98 -2.89
CA LEU A 111 10.00 -9.55 -2.99
C LEU A 111 10.77 -8.81 -1.91
N ARG A 112 11.34 -7.66 -2.30
CA ARG A 112 11.84 -6.65 -1.37
C ARG A 112 10.79 -5.57 -1.25
N LEU A 113 10.34 -5.31 -0.03
CA LEU A 113 9.46 -4.21 0.29
C LEU A 113 10.28 -2.98 0.68
N HIS A 114 10.01 -1.86 0.02
CA HIS A 114 10.54 -0.55 0.37
C HIS A 114 9.50 0.20 1.18
N VAL A 115 9.85 0.70 2.36
CA VAL A 115 8.94 1.45 3.24
C VAL A 115 9.53 2.80 3.57
N SER A 116 8.81 3.88 3.27
CA SER A 116 9.17 5.24 3.65
C SER A 116 8.30 5.72 4.80
N VAL A 117 8.92 6.09 5.90
CA VAL A 117 8.23 6.51 7.14
C VAL A 117 8.63 7.93 7.50
N ARG A 118 7.67 8.79 7.81
CA ARG A 118 7.93 10.16 8.29
C ARG A 118 7.71 10.25 9.80
N GLY A 119 8.57 11.00 10.48
CA GLY A 119 8.39 11.34 11.89
C GLY A 119 9.56 12.16 12.43
N GLU A 120 9.33 12.93 13.48
CA GLU A 120 10.34 13.84 14.05
C GLU A 120 11.44 13.11 14.83
N ARG A 121 11.08 11.99 15.46
CA ARG A 121 11.99 11.18 16.28
C ARG A 121 12.69 10.11 15.43
N PRO A 122 13.88 9.65 15.81
CA PRO A 122 14.51 8.49 15.17
C PRO A 122 13.65 7.23 15.34
N LEU A 123 13.63 6.38 14.31
CA LEU A 123 13.05 5.04 14.42
C LEU A 123 13.87 4.18 15.37
N LYS A 124 13.21 3.61 16.38
CA LYS A 124 13.82 2.67 17.32
C LYS A 124 13.74 1.25 16.79
N ARG A 125 14.56 0.34 17.34
CA ARG A 125 14.56 -1.10 17.01
C ARG A 125 13.15 -1.72 17.05
N THR A 126 12.32 -1.36 18.03
CA THR A 126 10.94 -1.87 18.12
C THR A 126 10.03 -1.36 17.00
N ALA A 127 10.21 -0.14 16.50
CA ALA A 127 9.45 0.39 15.36
C ALA A 127 9.86 -0.33 14.07
N LEU A 128 11.16 -0.52 13.86
CA LEU A 128 11.70 -1.31 12.73
C LEU A 128 11.15 -2.75 12.77
N ALA A 129 11.11 -3.35 13.95
CA ALA A 129 10.58 -4.70 14.15
C ALA A 129 9.08 -4.80 13.88
N GLN A 130 8.26 -3.84 14.32
CA GLN A 130 6.82 -3.83 14.03
C GLN A 130 6.54 -3.76 12.53
N ILE A 131 7.25 -2.88 11.79
CA ILE A 131 7.11 -2.76 10.34
C ILE A 131 7.56 -4.07 9.66
N THR A 132 8.77 -4.53 9.98
CA THR A 132 9.39 -5.67 9.30
C THR A 132 8.62 -6.96 9.54
N CYS A 133 8.29 -7.27 10.79
CA CYS A 133 7.60 -8.50 11.14
C CYS A 133 6.13 -8.51 10.73
N THR A 134 5.49 -7.34 10.62
CA THR A 134 4.14 -7.26 10.03
C THR A 134 4.20 -7.51 8.53
N ALA A 135 5.14 -6.88 7.83
CA ALA A 135 5.28 -7.07 6.39
C ALA A 135 5.58 -8.53 6.01
N MET A 136 6.50 -9.18 6.72
CA MET A 136 6.90 -10.56 6.44
C MET A 136 5.88 -11.61 6.89
N LEU A 137 4.70 -11.21 7.37
CA LEU A 137 3.55 -12.13 7.42
C LEU A 137 3.16 -12.59 6.00
N ASP A 138 3.36 -11.73 5.00
CA ASP A 138 3.37 -12.13 3.60
C ASP A 138 4.69 -12.86 3.29
N GLN A 139 4.60 -14.16 3.04
CA GLN A 139 5.75 -15.03 2.78
C GLN A 139 6.45 -14.76 1.44
N SER A 140 5.84 -13.96 0.57
CA SER A 140 6.49 -13.48 -0.65
C SER A 140 7.54 -12.40 -0.35
N ILE A 141 7.44 -11.69 0.78
CA ILE A 141 8.36 -10.63 1.19
C ILE A 141 9.54 -11.23 1.95
N TRP A 142 10.73 -11.11 1.37
CA TRP A 142 11.97 -11.70 1.90
C TRP A 142 12.87 -10.69 2.60
N GLY A 143 12.60 -9.39 2.43
CA GLY A 143 13.34 -8.32 3.08
C GLY A 143 12.60 -7.01 3.02
N VAL A 144 12.81 -6.18 4.05
CA VAL A 144 12.15 -4.87 4.19
C VAL A 144 13.21 -3.79 4.31
N GLU A 145 13.33 -2.95 3.28
CA GLU A 145 14.17 -1.77 3.28
C GLU A 145 13.39 -0.58 3.83
N ILE A 146 13.89 0.02 4.93
CA ILE A 146 13.19 1.09 5.63
C ILE A 146 13.95 2.40 5.44
N THR A 147 13.24 3.44 5.00
CA THR A 147 13.72 4.80 4.90
C THR A 147 12.97 5.72 5.87
N HIS A 148 13.71 6.50 6.66
CA HIS A 148 13.14 7.50 7.57
C HIS A 148 13.25 8.90 6.96
N ILE A 149 12.14 9.64 6.99
CA ILE A 149 12.04 11.04 6.58
C ILE A 149 11.84 11.86 7.86
N GLY A 150 12.94 12.43 8.36
CA GLY A 150 12.95 13.27 9.56
C GLY A 150 13.23 14.74 9.25
N THR A 151 13.45 15.54 10.28
CA THR A 151 13.74 16.98 10.16
C THR A 151 15.04 17.29 9.40
N LYS A 152 15.98 16.34 9.39
CA LYS A 152 17.27 16.43 8.67
C LYS A 152 17.20 15.87 7.23
N GLY A 153 16.02 15.48 6.76
CA GLY A 153 15.82 14.89 5.44
C GLY A 153 15.64 13.37 5.47
N ARG A 154 15.81 12.75 4.29
CA ARG A 154 15.60 11.32 4.03
C ARG A 154 16.87 10.52 4.35
N ARG A 155 16.76 9.47 5.18
CA ARG A 155 17.86 8.61 5.60
C ARG A 155 17.45 7.13 5.59
N SER A 156 18.18 6.30 4.85
CA SER A 156 18.04 4.84 4.93
C SER A 156 18.37 4.34 6.34
N GLN A 157 17.51 3.48 6.88
CA GLN A 157 17.73 2.77 8.13
C GLN A 157 18.44 1.44 7.89
N GLY A 158 18.29 0.87 6.69
CA GLY A 158 18.81 -0.44 6.31
C GLY A 158 17.70 -1.35 5.82
N GLU A 159 18.12 -2.55 5.45
CA GLU A 159 17.25 -3.66 5.09
C GLU A 159 17.22 -4.66 6.23
N TYR A 160 16.04 -5.18 6.55
CA TYR A 160 15.82 -6.05 7.70
C TYR A 160 15.01 -7.29 7.34
N VAL A 161 15.26 -8.36 8.07
CA VAL A 161 14.38 -9.54 8.13
C VAL A 161 13.83 -9.75 9.54
N CYS A 162 12.66 -10.37 9.66
CA CYS A 162 11.98 -10.50 10.96
C CYS A 162 12.76 -11.39 11.93
N SER A 163 13.55 -12.36 11.43
CA SER A 163 14.44 -13.17 12.26
C SER A 163 15.44 -12.36 13.08
N GLU A 164 15.83 -11.16 12.63
CA GLU A 164 16.74 -10.28 13.39
C GLU A 164 16.11 -9.75 14.68
N PHE A 165 14.79 -9.83 14.82
CA PHE A 165 14.01 -9.31 15.95
C PHE A 165 13.41 -10.41 16.83
N ARG A 166 13.88 -11.66 16.72
CA ARG A 166 13.38 -12.79 17.53
C ARG A 166 13.45 -12.54 19.04
N ASP A 167 14.41 -11.74 19.48
CA ASP A 167 14.55 -11.32 20.89
C ASP A 167 13.36 -10.47 21.38
N LEU A 168 12.63 -9.84 20.47
CA LEU A 168 11.46 -9.02 20.75
C LEU A 168 10.14 -9.81 20.74
N ALA A 169 10.14 -11.11 20.40
CA ALA A 169 8.91 -11.91 20.41
C ALA A 169 8.32 -12.01 21.83
N ALA A 170 6.99 -11.87 21.97
CA ALA A 170 6.31 -12.22 23.20
C ALA A 170 6.38 -13.74 23.47
N ARG A 171 6.20 -14.15 24.73
CA ARG A 171 6.23 -15.57 25.09
C ARG A 171 5.14 -16.34 24.33
N GLY A 172 5.54 -17.41 23.64
CA GLY A 172 4.64 -18.24 22.83
C GLY A 172 4.32 -17.67 21.45
N THR A 173 4.80 -16.47 21.10
CA THR A 173 4.64 -15.90 19.77
C THR A 173 5.71 -16.42 18.82
N ARG A 174 5.29 -16.96 17.68
CA ARG A 174 6.18 -17.30 16.56
C ARG A 174 6.18 -16.15 15.55
N LEU A 175 7.31 -15.45 15.46
CA LEU A 175 7.53 -14.44 14.43
C LEU A 175 7.76 -15.11 13.05
N PRO A 176 7.47 -14.41 11.95
CA PRO A 176 7.87 -14.83 10.61
C PRO A 176 9.38 -15.14 10.51
N PRO A 177 9.78 -16.01 9.56
CA PRO A 177 11.16 -16.40 9.37
C PRO A 177 12.13 -15.24 9.13
#